data_AF-A0A3M6APX0-F1
#
_entry.id   AF-A0A3M6APX0-F1
#
_cell.length_a   1.000
_cell.length_b   1.000
_cell.length_c   1.000
_cell.angle_alpha   90.00
_cell.angle_beta   90.00
_cell.angle_gamma   90.00
#
_symmetry.space_group_name_H-M   'P 1'
#
loop_
_entity.id
_entity.type
_entity.pdbx_description
1 polymer ?
#
loop_
_entity_poly.entity_id
_entity_poly.type
_entity_poly.pdbx_seq_one_letter_code
_entity_poly.pdbx_strand_id
1 'polypeptide(L)' 'MRVFIAEKPALGQVIAEALGTVIRKDGYFECGSNDIVTWCVGHLL' A
#
# COMPACT_ATOMS: atom_id res chain seq x y z
N MET A 1 2.39 12.03 6.94
CA MET A 1 2.12 11.18 5.77
C MET A 1 3.30 10.25 5.56
N ARG A 2 3.11 8.94 5.71
CA ARG A 2 4.13 7.92 5.43
C ARG A 2 3.69 7.11 4.22
N VAL A 3 4.64 6.79 3.35
CA VAL A 3 4.38 5.96 2.16
C VAL A 3 5.16 4.67 2.29
N PHE A 4 4.45 3.55 2.20
CA PHE A 4 5.01 2.20 2.15
C PHE A 4 4.97 1.72 0.70
N ILE A 5 6.11 1.27 0.18
CA ILE A 5 6.22 0.73 -1.18
C ILE A 5 6.57 -0.75 -1.07
N ALA A 6 5.63 -1.61 -1.43
CA ALA A 6 5.82 -3.05 -1.46
C ALA A 6 6.33 -3.52 -2.84
N GLU A 7 6.96 -4.69 -2.91
CA GLU A 7 7.45 -5.25 -4.18
C GLU A 7 6.33 -5.77 -5.10
N LYS A 8 5.15 -6.06 -4.53
CA LYS A 8 4.02 -6.70 -5.23
C LYS A 8 2.68 -6.37 -4.55
N PRO A 9 1.55 -6.45 -5.27
CA PRO A 9 0.24 -6.11 -4.74
C PRO A 9 -0.15 -6.88 -3.47
N ALA A 10 0.11 -8.20 -3.46
CA ALA A 10 -0.24 -9.06 -2.34
C ALA A 10 0.46 -8.65 -1.04
N LEU A 11 1.71 -8.19 -1.11
CA LEU A 11 2.43 -7.70 0.07
C LEU A 11 1.90 -6.33 0.51
N GLY A 12 1.58 -5.44 -0.44
CA GLY A 12 0.95 -4.15 -0.14
C GLY A 12 -0.38 -4.32 0.60
N GLN A 13 -1.18 -5.32 0.24
CA GLN A 13 -2.44 -5.62 0.92
C GLN A 13 -2.20 -6.05 2.38
N VAL A 14 -1.26 -6.94 2.66
CA VAL A 14 -0.94 -7.39 4.03
C VAL A 14 -0.47 -6.21 4.91
N ILE A 15 0.36 -5.32 4.34
CA ILE A 15 0.80 -4.11 5.05
C ILE A 15 -0.39 -3.19 5.34
N ALA A 16 -1.28 -2.99 4.36
CA ALA A 16 -2.46 -2.14 4.52
C ALA A 16 -3.40 -2.68 5.62
N GLU A 17 -3.67 -3.99 5.61
CA GLU A 17 -4.49 -4.67 6.63
C GLU A 17 -3.90 -4.53 8.04
N ALA A 18 -2.57 -4.60 8.16
CA ALA A 18 -1.87 -4.39 9.44
C ALA A 18 -1.94 -2.93 9.94
N LEU A 19 -2.09 -1.95 9.04
CA LEU A 19 -2.22 -0.53 9.38
C LEU A 19 -3.65 -0.12 9.77
N GLY A 20 -4.65 -1.01 9.62
CA GLY A 20 -6.02 -0.79 10.09
C GLY A 20 -7.00 -0.46 8.96
N THR A 21 -7.69 0.68 9.03
CA THR A 21 -8.68 1.06 8.01
C THR A 21 -8.04 1.10 6.63
N VAL A 22 -8.55 0.32 5.68
CA VAL A 22 -8.04 0.26 4.30
C VAL A 22 -9.09 0.77 3.34
N ILE A 23 -8.80 1.85 2.63
CA ILE A 23 -9.57 2.30 1.47
C ILE A 23 -8.77 1.93 0.23
N ARG A 24 -9.30 0.99 -0.55
CA ARG A 24 -8.68 0.58 -1.81
C ARG A 24 -8.87 1.65 -2.88
N LYS A 25 -7.78 1.97 -3.57
CA LYS A 25 -7.73 2.86 -4.74
C LYS A 25 -7.09 2.14 -5.91
N ASP A 26 -6.94 2.84 -7.03
CA ASP A 26 -6.22 2.31 -8.19
C ASP A 26 -4.71 2.42 -7.95
N GLY A 27 -4.04 1.29 -7.76
CA GLY A 27 -2.59 1.20 -7.54
C GLY A 27 -2.09 1.47 -6.11
N TYR A 28 -2.97 1.71 -5.14
CA TYR A 28 -2.58 1.90 -3.73
C TYR A 28 -3.76 1.70 -2.75
N PHE A 29 -3.43 1.71 -1.46
CA PHE A 29 -4.35 1.76 -0.34
C PHE A 29 -4.11 3.04 0.47
N GLU A 30 -5.20 3.69 0.88
CA GLU A 30 -5.16 4.69 1.95
C GLU A 30 -5.39 3.97 3.27
N CYS A 31 -4.51 4.21 4.24
CA CYS A 31 -4.49 3.55 5.53
C CYS A 31 -4.55 4.54 6.69
N GLY A 32 -5.38 4.22 7.69
CA GLY A 32 -5.50 5.04 8.91
C GLY A 32 -5.80 6.52 8.60
N SER A 33 -5.19 7.43 9.37
CA SER A 33 -5.46 8.88 9.22
C SER A 33 -4.66 9.55 8.10
N ASN A 34 -3.50 9.01 7.69
CA ASN A 34 -2.64 9.66 6.69
C ASN A 34 -1.50 8.77 6.12
N ASP A 35 -1.64 7.44 6.15
CA ASP A 35 -0.65 6.52 5.59
C ASP A 35 -1.11 6.04 4.21
N ILE A 36 -0.15 5.77 3.31
CA ILE A 36 -0.40 5.22 1.98
C ILE A 36 0.44 3.97 1.79
N VAL A 37 -0.16 2.92 1.25
CA VAL A 37 0.53 1.70 0.84
C VAL A 37 0.36 1.49 -0.65
N THR A 38 1.45 1.51 -1.40
CA THR A 38 1.49 1.21 -2.84
C THR A 38 2.50 0.10 -3.12
N TRP A 39 2.64 -0.30 -4.38
CA TRP A 39 3.53 -1.40 -4.75
C TRP A 39 4.11 -1.22 -6.16
N CYS A 40 5.26 -1.85 -6.38
CA CYS A 40 5.80 -2.10 -7.70
C CYS A 40 5.12 -3.33 -8.33
N VAL A 41 5.30 -3.50 -9.64
CA VAL A 41 5.01 -4.74 -10.36
C VAL A 41 6.28 -5.13 -11.11
N GLY A 42 7.14 -5.89 -10.43
CA GLY A 42 8.49 -6.15 -10.91
C GLY A 42 9.39 -4.92 -10.80
N HIS A 43 10.28 -4.73 -11.77
CA HIS A 43 11.23 -3.63 -11.80
C HIS A 43 10.59 -2.40 -12.46
N LEU A 44 10.65 -1.24 -11.80
CA LEU A 44 10.14 0.02 -12.36
C LEU A 44 11.19 0.77 -13.19
N LEU A 45 12.46 0.36 -13.11
CA LEU A 45 13.62 0.93 -13.79
C LEU A 45 14.45 -0.19 -14.41
#